data_AF-A0A957FDQ5-F1
#
_entry.id   AF-A0A957FDQ5-F1
#
_cell.length_a   1.000
_cell.length_b   1.000
_cell.length_c   1.000
_cell.angle_alpha   90.00
_cell.angle_beta   90.00
_cell.angle_gamma   90.00
#
_symmetry.space_group_name_H-M   'P 1'
#
loop_
_entity.id
_entity.type
_entity.pdbx_description
1 polymer ?
#
loop_
_entity_poly.entity_id
_entity_poly.type
_entity_poly.pdbx_seq_one_letter_code
_entity_poly.pdbx_strand_id
1 'polypeptide(L)'
;MTTQSAPNPYRRYQTWWRYGCQDYCQDGAIIDAVYADLVARYGENGRFYHTFDHLIAVLTDVRELPATVQFAAWFHDVIYDPRRSDNEERSAAFAATALRQLTVPQPLIERVAQLI
;
A
#
# COMPACT_ATOMS: atom_id res chain seq x y z
N MET A 1 -19.63 -22.56 11.84
CA MET A 1 -20.30 -21.58 10.97
C MET A 1 -19.21 -20.71 10.37
N THR A 2 -18.74 -21.05 9.18
CA THR A 2 -17.75 -20.27 8.44
C THR A 2 -18.46 -19.08 7.83
N THR A 3 -18.20 -17.88 8.33
CA THR A 3 -18.59 -16.63 7.69
C THR A 3 -17.92 -16.57 6.33
N GLN A 4 -18.69 -16.83 5.27
CA GLN A 4 -18.27 -16.58 3.90
C GLN A 4 -18.18 -15.05 3.76
N SER A 5 -16.98 -14.51 3.99
CA SER A 5 -16.71 -13.10 3.75
C SER A 5 -17.05 -12.77 2.29
N ALA A 6 -17.73 -11.65 2.07
CA ALA A 6 -18.05 -11.16 0.74
C ALA A 6 -16.79 -11.15 -0.14
N PRO A 7 -16.92 -11.44 -1.45
CA PRO A 7 -15.77 -11.44 -2.35
C PRO A 7 -15.10 -10.06 -2.33
N ASN A 8 -13.84 -10.01 -1.89
CA ASN A 8 -13.04 -8.80 -1.89
C ASN A 8 -12.87 -8.31 -3.34
N PRO A 9 -13.52 -7.20 -3.76
CA PRO A 9 -13.47 -6.72 -5.15
C PRO A 9 -12.05 -6.34 -5.58
N TYR A 10 -11.18 -6.08 -4.59
CA TYR A 10 -9.80 -5.69 -4.81
C TYR A 10 -8.87 -6.89 -5.01
N ARG A 11 -9.34 -8.14 -4.92
CA ARG A 11 -8.48 -9.34 -5.10
C ARG A 11 -7.65 -9.32 -6.40
N ARG A 12 -8.18 -8.73 -7.47
CA ARG A 12 -7.44 -8.60 -8.75
C ARG A 12 -6.18 -7.74 -8.67
N TYR A 13 -6.14 -6.76 -7.76
CA TYR A 13 -4.98 -5.87 -7.61
C TYR A 13 -3.88 -6.48 -6.74
N GLN A 14 -4.16 -7.61 -6.07
CA GLN A 14 -3.13 -8.41 -5.39
C GLN A 14 -2.05 -8.87 -6.38
N THR A 15 -2.41 -9.19 -7.62
CA THR A 15 -1.45 -9.56 -8.65
C THR A 15 -0.55 -8.38 -9.03
N TRP A 16 -1.09 -7.16 -9.11
CA TRP A 16 -0.28 -5.96 -9.35
C TRP A 16 0.71 -5.73 -8.20
N TRP A 17 0.22 -5.79 -6.96
CA TRP A 17 1.09 -5.70 -5.78
C TRP A 17 2.22 -6.74 -5.81
N ARG A 18 1.89 -8.01 -6.07
CA ARG A 18 2.90 -9.09 -6.18
C ARG A 18 3.91 -8.84 -7.29
N TYR A 19 3.47 -8.31 -8.43
CA TYR A 19 4.36 -7.97 -9.55
C TYR A 19 5.35 -6.86 -9.16
N GLY A 20 4.88 -5.79 -8.52
CA GLY A 20 5.75 -4.71 -8.02
C GLY A 20 6.75 -5.19 -6.96
N CYS A 21 6.41 -6.26 -6.24
CA CYS A 21 7.27 -6.88 -5.22
C CYS A 21 8.31 -7.87 -5.78
N GLN A 22 8.19 -8.34 -7.04
CA GLN A 22 8.94 -9.52 -7.50
C GLN A 22 10.47 -9.38 -7.37
N ASP A 23 11.01 -8.18 -7.61
CA ASP A 23 12.45 -7.92 -7.66
C ASP A 23 13.02 -7.52 -6.29
N TYR A 24 12.15 -7.33 -5.29
CA TYR A 24 12.52 -6.74 -4.01
C TYR A 24 12.14 -7.61 -2.80
N CYS A 25 11.12 -8.45 -2.93
CA CYS A 25 10.50 -9.14 -1.80
C CYS A 25 10.69 -10.66 -1.89
N GLN A 26 10.88 -11.31 -0.73
CA GLN A 26 11.24 -12.72 -0.67
C GLN A 26 10.13 -13.64 -0.15
N ASP A 27 9.21 -13.13 0.68
CA ASP A 27 8.19 -13.95 1.35
C ASP A 27 6.77 -13.67 0.83
N GLY A 28 6.19 -14.66 0.11
CA GLY A 28 4.84 -14.58 -0.44
C GLY A 28 3.73 -14.37 0.59
N ALA A 29 3.88 -14.93 1.80
CA ALA A 29 2.90 -14.76 2.86
C ALA A 29 2.93 -13.35 3.44
N ILE A 30 4.13 -12.76 3.61
CA ILE A 30 4.28 -11.36 4.03
C ILE A 30 3.76 -10.41 2.95
N ILE A 31 4.07 -10.68 1.67
CA ILE A 31 3.53 -9.91 0.53
C ILE A 31 2.00 -9.87 0.58
N ASP A 32 1.34 -11.01 0.79
CA ASP A 32 -0.12 -11.08 0.86
C ASP A 32 -0.70 -10.44 2.13
N ALA A 33 0.00 -10.55 3.27
CA ALA A 33 -0.42 -9.93 4.52
C ALA A 33 -0.38 -8.40 4.45
N VAL A 34 0.69 -7.82 3.88
CA VAL A 34 0.79 -6.36 3.68
C VAL A 34 -0.29 -5.88 2.73
N TYR A 35 -0.58 -6.63 1.65
CA TYR A 35 -1.68 -6.31 0.75
C TYR A 35 -3.03 -6.28 1.46
N ALA A 36 -3.30 -7.29 2.30
CA ALA A 36 -4.54 -7.35 3.07
C ALA A 36 -4.69 -6.16 4.04
N ASP A 37 -3.60 -5.73 4.69
CA ASP A 37 -3.61 -4.55 5.57
C ASP A 37 -3.85 -3.25 4.78
N LEU A 38 -3.24 -3.10 3.60
CA LEU A 38 -3.52 -1.97 2.70
C LEU A 38 -5.01 -1.92 2.34
N VAL A 39 -5.58 -3.04 1.89
CA VAL A 39 -7.02 -3.11 1.54
C VAL A 39 -7.89 -2.74 2.74
N ALA A 40 -7.57 -3.24 3.94
CA ALA A 40 -8.33 -2.94 5.15
C ALA A 40 -8.30 -1.43 5.47
N ARG A 41 -7.11 -0.81 5.44
CA ARG A 41 -6.92 0.61 5.78
C ARG A 41 -7.59 1.56 4.81
N TYR A 42 -7.46 1.34 3.51
CA TYR A 42 -8.16 2.14 2.50
C TYR A 42 -9.67 1.85 2.45
N GLY A 43 -10.12 0.77 3.11
CA GLY A 43 -11.53 0.45 3.32
C GLY A 43 -12.12 0.93 4.64
N GLU A 44 -11.35 1.66 5.47
CA GLU A 44 -11.83 2.18 6.76
C GLU A 44 -13.01 3.15 6.60
N ASN A 45 -13.98 3.04 7.53
CA ASN A 45 -15.14 3.93 7.57
C ASN A 45 -14.70 5.40 7.76
N GLY A 46 -15.24 6.30 6.93
CA GLY A 46 -14.93 7.73 6.98
C GLY A 46 -13.97 8.23 5.90
N ARG A 47 -13.41 7.31 5.09
CA ARG A 47 -12.74 7.66 3.83
C ARG A 47 -13.80 7.87 2.74
N PHE A 48 -13.96 9.11 2.28
CA PHE A 48 -14.89 9.43 1.17
C PHE A 48 -14.16 9.55 -0.17
N TYR A 49 -13.02 10.26 -0.18
CA TYR A 49 -12.22 10.45 -1.39
C TYR A 49 -11.00 9.52 -1.42
N HIS A 50 -10.24 9.42 -0.33
CA HIS A 50 -9.05 8.56 -0.24
C HIS A 50 -9.39 7.10 0.06
N THR A 51 -10.20 6.52 -0.81
CA THR A 51 -10.61 5.11 -0.78
C THR A 51 -9.67 4.26 -1.62
N PHE A 52 -9.88 2.94 -1.60
CA PHE A 52 -9.14 2.03 -2.47
C PHE A 52 -9.37 2.33 -3.97
N ASP A 53 -10.55 2.82 -4.37
CA ASP A 53 -10.79 3.20 -5.77
C ASP A 53 -9.94 4.40 -6.22
N HIS A 54 -9.77 5.39 -5.34
CA HIS A 54 -8.85 6.49 -5.58
C HIS A 54 -7.40 6.01 -5.69
N LEU A 55 -6.97 5.12 -4.79
CA LEU A 55 -5.65 4.51 -4.87
C LEU A 55 -5.41 3.84 -6.24
N ILE A 56 -6.39 3.11 -6.77
CA ILE A 56 -6.26 2.49 -8.10
C ILE A 56 -6.13 3.52 -9.22
N ALA A 57 -6.85 4.63 -9.15
CA ALA A 57 -6.69 5.71 -10.12
C ALA A 57 -5.25 6.26 -10.10
N VAL A 58 -4.72 6.57 -8.92
CA VAL A 58 -3.33 7.05 -8.75
C VAL A 58 -2.32 6.02 -9.26
N LEU A 59 -2.47 4.75 -8.87
CA LEU A 59 -1.58 3.68 -9.33
C LEU A 59 -1.60 3.52 -10.85
N THR A 60 -2.76 3.73 -11.48
CA THR A 60 -2.91 3.65 -12.94
C THR A 60 -2.10 4.74 -13.63
N ASP A 61 -2.04 5.95 -13.07
CA ASP A 61 -1.27 7.05 -13.62
C ASP A 61 0.25 6.84 -13.47
N VAL A 62 0.69 6.18 -12.39
CA VAL A 62 2.11 5.94 -12.11
C VAL A 62 2.62 4.56 -12.54
N ARG A 63 1.82 3.78 -13.27
CA ARG A 63 2.13 2.37 -13.59
C ARG A 63 3.47 2.15 -14.33
N GLU A 64 3.87 3.11 -15.16
CA GLU A 64 5.12 3.05 -15.94
C GLU A 64 6.30 3.76 -15.24
N LEU A 65 6.08 4.30 -14.04
CA LEU A 65 7.12 4.97 -13.25
C LEU A 65 7.93 3.95 -12.45
N PRO A 66 9.13 4.31 -11.96
CA PRO A 66 9.98 3.41 -11.18
C PRO A 66 9.28 2.83 -9.95
N ALA A 67 9.74 1.67 -9.49
CA ALA A 67 9.18 0.97 -8.34
C ALA A 67 9.10 1.85 -7.07
N THR A 68 10.03 2.78 -6.88
CA THR A 68 9.99 3.77 -5.78
C THR A 68 8.71 4.61 -5.80
N VAL A 69 8.28 5.07 -6.97
CA VAL A 69 7.06 5.88 -7.11
C VAL A 69 5.82 5.00 -6.94
N GLN A 70 5.84 3.78 -7.49
CA GLN A 70 4.73 2.85 -7.32
C GLN A 70 4.53 2.46 -5.85
N PHE A 71 5.60 2.14 -5.12
CA PHE A 71 5.53 1.89 -3.68
C PHE A 71 5.04 3.12 -2.92
N ALA A 72 5.56 4.31 -3.21
CA ALA A 72 5.07 5.54 -2.60
C ALA A 72 3.56 5.72 -2.82
N ALA A 73 3.06 5.51 -4.04
CA ALA A 73 1.64 5.58 -4.36
C ALA A 73 0.79 4.57 -3.56
N TRP A 74 1.26 3.33 -3.37
CA TRP A 74 0.56 2.34 -2.53
C TRP A 74 0.36 2.83 -1.09
N PHE A 75 1.32 3.57 -0.53
CA PHE A 75 1.32 3.96 0.88
C PHE A 75 0.95 5.43 1.14
N HIS A 76 0.85 6.30 0.12
CA HIS A 76 0.84 7.76 0.28
C HIS A 76 -0.19 8.31 1.28
N ASP A 77 -1.38 7.68 1.38
CA ASP A 77 -2.43 8.07 2.32
C ASP A 77 -2.97 6.86 3.11
N VAL A 78 -2.09 5.89 3.39
CA VAL A 78 -2.44 4.66 4.10
C VAL A 78 -2.88 4.91 5.55
N ILE A 79 -2.36 5.96 6.18
CA ILE A 79 -2.84 6.49 7.47
C ILE A 79 -3.71 7.71 7.18
N TYR A 80 -4.96 7.68 7.61
CA TYR A 80 -5.90 8.77 7.42
C TYR A 80 -6.69 9.05 8.69
N ASP A 81 -6.50 10.25 9.23
CA ASP A 81 -7.35 10.82 10.26
C ASP A 81 -7.59 12.30 9.91
N PRO A 82 -8.83 12.71 9.60
CA PRO A 82 -9.12 14.09 9.19
C PRO A 82 -8.86 15.13 10.30
N ARG A 83 -8.60 14.70 11.54
CA ARG A 83 -8.26 15.57 12.67
C ARG A 83 -6.77 15.76 12.87
N ARG A 84 -5.93 15.07 12.10
CA ARG A 84 -4.47 15.10 12.20
C ARG A 84 -3.86 15.85 11.03
N SER A 85 -2.70 16.45 11.29
CA SER A 85 -1.88 17.13 10.28
C SER A 85 -0.64 16.33 9.86
N ASP A 86 -0.37 15.18 10.49
CA ASP A 86 0.84 14.36 10.30
C ASP A 86 0.54 13.02 9.62
N ASN A 87 -0.57 12.92 8.87
CA ASN A 87 -0.96 11.69 8.19
C ASN A 87 0.08 11.23 7.17
N GLU A 88 0.68 12.15 6.41
CA GLU A 88 1.74 11.86 5.43
C GLU A 88 2.99 11.29 6.13
N GLU A 89 3.50 11.97 7.16
CA GLU A 89 4.67 11.49 7.93
C GLU A 89 4.43 10.10 8.53
N ARG A 90 3.22 9.86 9.05
CA ARG A 90 2.84 8.54 9.58
C ARG A 90 2.68 7.48 8.50
N SER A 91 2.19 7.86 7.33
CA SER A 91 2.10 6.99 6.15
C SER A 91 3.51 6.61 5.65
N ALA A 92 4.45 7.55 5.63
CA ALA A 92 5.85 7.29 5.32
C ALA A 92 6.51 6.33 6.33
N ALA A 93 6.27 6.56 7.63
CA ALA A 93 6.78 5.67 8.69
C ALA A 93 6.17 4.25 8.61
N PHE A 94 4.89 4.16 8.27
CA PHE A 94 4.20 2.90 8.02
C PHE A 94 4.81 2.17 6.80
N ALA A 95 4.97 2.87 5.68
CA ALA A 95 5.58 2.35 4.46
C ALA A 95 6.97 1.77 4.74
N ALA A 96 7.82 2.52 5.46
CA ALA A 96 9.14 2.07 5.82
C ALA A 96 9.13 0.81 6.68
N THR A 97 8.15 0.65 7.57
CA THR A 97 8.02 -0.55 8.40
C THR A 97 7.58 -1.75 7.58
N ALA A 98 6.55 -1.60 6.74
CA ALA A 98 6.05 -2.66 5.87
C ALA A 98 7.11 -3.11 4.85
N LEU A 99 7.80 -2.18 4.20
CA LEU A 99 8.82 -2.49 3.20
C LEU A 99 10.05 -3.18 3.80
N ARG A 100 10.41 -2.88 5.05
CA ARG A 100 11.45 -3.63 5.79
C ARG A 100 11.03 -5.09 6.03
N GLN A 101 9.78 -5.33 6.41
CA GLN A 101 9.25 -6.69 6.59
C GLN A 101 9.28 -7.47 5.27
N LEU A 102 9.08 -6.77 4.16
CA LEU A 102 9.16 -7.30 2.80
C LEU A 102 10.60 -7.40 2.28
N THR A 103 11.61 -7.17 3.12
CA THR A 103 13.04 -7.23 2.79
C THR A 103 13.48 -6.35 1.62
N VAL A 104 12.74 -5.27 1.35
CA VAL A 104 13.08 -4.28 0.32
C VAL A 104 14.40 -3.59 0.72
N PRO A 105 15.32 -3.31 -0.24
CA PRO A 105 16.58 -2.64 0.07
C PRO A 105 16.41 -1.28 0.75
N GLN A 106 17.23 -1.02 1.77
CA GLN A 106 17.16 0.21 2.59
C GLN A 106 17.20 1.53 1.77
N PRO A 107 18.04 1.69 0.73
CA PRO A 107 18.02 2.91 -0.09
C PRO A 107 16.69 3.14 -0.82
N LEU A 108 16.01 2.06 -1.21
CA LEU A 108 14.70 2.15 -1.86
C LEU A 108 13.64 2.57 -0.84
N ILE A 109 13.70 2.02 0.37
CA ILE A 109 12.79 2.37 1.48
C ILE A 109 12.90 3.86 1.82
N GLU A 110 14.12 4.37 1.95
CA GLU A 110 14.36 5.79 2.22
C GLU A 110 13.80 6.67 1.12
N ARG A 111 13.97 6.27 -0.14
CA ARG A 111 13.42 7.02 -1.27
C ARG A 111 11.89 7.00 -1.28
N VAL A 112 11.26 5.87 -0.95
CA VAL A 112 9.80 5.79 -0.83
C VAL A 112 9.29 6.71 0.28
N ALA A 113 9.91 6.67 1.46
CA ALA A 113 9.50 7.51 2.59
C ALA A 113 9.67 9.02 2.33
N GLN A 114 10.58 9.43 1.43
CA GLN A 114 10.73 10.83 1.00
C GLN A 114 9.70 11.28 -0.05
N LEU A 115 9.04 10.34 -0.72
CA LEU A 115 8.05 10.60 -1.77
C LEU A 115 6.62 10.64 -1.24
N ILE A 116 6.43 10.20 0.01
CA ILE A 116 5.18 10.27 0.77
C ILE A 116 5.29 11.49 1.68
#